data_AF-V8R219-F1
#
_entry.id   AF-V8R219-F1
#
_cell.length_a   1.000
_cell.length_b   1.000
_cell.length_c   1.000
_cell.angle_alpha   90.00
_cell.angle_beta   90.00
_cell.angle_gamma   90.00
#
_symmetry.space_group_name_H-M   'P 1'
#
loop_
_entity.id
_entity.type
_entity.pdbx_description
1 polymer ?
#
loop_
_entity_poly.entity_id
_entity_poly.type
_entity_poly.pdbx_seq_one_letter_code
_entity_poly.pdbx_strand_id
1 'polypeptide(L)'
;MKSKTKIVAELLAFFASHGQRTSTSIANASGLGQPQIHRNLFGKPKRVTKTHRELCIYAKISLELELPDPRTSDVLMDSLANVWDGSEEHARRLAELLFAHRRACM
;
A
#
# COMPACT_ATOMS: atom_id res chain seq x y z
N MET A 1 6.80 -2.12 -2.72
CA MET A 1 6.37 -2.99 -1.60
C MET A 1 6.12 -2.11 -0.37
N LYS A 2 4.97 -2.26 0.31
CA LYS A 2 4.61 -1.42 1.47
C LYS A 2 5.65 -1.50 2.57
N SER A 3 5.80 -0.42 3.34
CA SER A 3 6.66 -0.43 4.53
C SER A 3 6.09 -1.36 5.60
N LYS A 4 6.96 -1.96 6.41
CA LYS A 4 6.55 -2.85 7.52
C LYS A 4 5.59 -2.17 8.48
N THR A 5 5.80 -0.88 8.76
CA THR A 5 4.97 -0.10 9.69
C THR A 5 3.56 0.06 9.12
N LYS A 6 3.44 0.35 7.82
CA LYS A 6 2.14 0.46 7.14
C LYS A 6 1.40 -0.87 7.15
N ILE A 7 2.09 -1.97 6.83
CA ILE A 7 1.51 -3.32 6.85
C ILE A 7 1.00 -3.69 8.26
N VAL A 8 1.81 -3.47 9.29
CA VAL A 8 1.42 -3.77 10.68
C VAL A 8 0.22 -2.91 11.11
N ALA A 9 0.20 -1.63 10.75
CA ALA A 9 -0.93 -0.74 11.07
C ALA A 9 -2.23 -1.18 10.38
N GLU A 10 -2.19 -1.50 9.08
CA GLU A 10 -3.37 -1.97 8.34
C GLU A 10 -3.89 -3.31 8.89
N LEU A 11 -2.99 -4.24 9.22
CA LEU A 11 -3.37 -5.52 9.85
C LEU A 11 -4.01 -5.32 11.22
N LEU A 12 -3.43 -4.48 12.09
CA LEU A 12 -3.99 -4.19 13.41
C LEU A 12 -5.36 -3.50 13.30
N ALA A 13 -5.54 -2.59 12.35
CA ALA A 13 -6.83 -1.94 12.09
C ALA A 13 -7.88 -2.96 11.63
N PHE A 14 -7.52 -3.85 10.70
CA PHE A 14 -8.41 -4.93 10.24
C PHE A 14 -8.84 -5.85 11.38
N PHE A 15 -7.92 -6.33 12.21
CA PHE A 15 -8.28 -7.20 13.33
C PHE A 15 -9.09 -6.46 14.39
N ALA A 16 -8.78 -5.18 14.66
CA ALA A 16 -9.54 -4.36 15.59
C ALA A 16 -10.99 -4.15 15.12
N SER A 17 -11.24 -3.98 13.81
CA SER A 17 -12.59 -3.83 13.25
C SER A 17 -13.42 -5.12 13.35
N HIS A 18 -12.76 -6.27 13.49
CA HIS A 18 -13.38 -7.58 13.70
C HIS A 18 -13.38 -8.01 15.18
N GLY A 19 -12.99 -7.11 16.10
CA GLY A 19 -12.99 -7.36 17.54
C GLY A 19 -11.77 -8.14 18.08
N GLN A 20 -10.79 -8.47 17.23
CA GLN A 20 -9.55 -9.13 17.69
C GLN A 20 -8.47 -8.09 17.98
N ARG A 21 -8.24 -7.79 19.27
CA ARG A 21 -7.23 -6.79 19.68
C ARG A 21 -5.99 -7.38 20.34
N THR A 22 -6.03 -8.66 20.70
CA THR A 22 -4.92 -9.33 21.41
C THR A 22 -4.20 -10.31 20.49
N SER A 23 -2.94 -10.61 20.81
CA SER A 23 -2.17 -11.64 20.09
C SER A 23 -2.87 -12.99 20.09
N THR A 24 -3.59 -13.32 21.16
CA THR A 24 -4.31 -14.59 21.31
C THR A 24 -5.57 -14.61 20.46
N SER A 25 -6.37 -13.53 20.47
CA SER A 25 -7.58 -13.46 19.63
C SER A 25 -7.23 -13.50 18.14
N ILE A 26 -6.15 -12.82 17.75
CA ILE A 26 -5.69 -12.81 16.35
C ILE A 26 -5.16 -14.19 15.96
N ALA A 27 -4.38 -14.85 16.83
CA ALA A 27 -3.90 -16.21 16.60
C ALA A 27 -5.05 -17.20 16.37
N ASN A 28 -6.09 -17.14 17.22
CA ASN A 28 -7.27 -17.98 17.09
C ASN A 28 -8.04 -17.70 15.79
N ALA A 29 -8.16 -16.43 15.39
CA ALA A 29 -8.86 -16.06 14.16
C ALA A 29 -8.10 -16.41 12.88
N SER A 30 -6.76 -16.25 12.87
CA SER A 30 -5.93 -16.45 11.69
C SER A 30 -5.35 -17.87 11.58
N GLY A 31 -5.50 -18.71 12.60
CA GLY A 31 -4.90 -20.05 12.67
C GLY A 31 -3.36 -20.07 12.80
N LEU A 32 -2.75 -18.95 13.20
CA LEU A 32 -1.29 -18.83 13.38
C LEU A 32 -0.93 -18.87 14.86
N GLY A 33 0.32 -19.20 15.19
CA GLY A 33 0.76 -19.28 16.59
C GLY A 33 0.81 -17.91 17.28
N GLN A 34 0.29 -17.81 18.50
CA GLN A 34 0.31 -16.57 19.31
C GLN A 34 1.70 -15.93 19.46
N PRO A 35 2.81 -16.67 19.63
CA PRO A 35 4.15 -16.07 19.64
C PRO A 35 4.54 -15.45 18.28
N GLN A 36 4.07 -16.02 17.17
CA GLN A 36 4.31 -15.46 15.83
C GLN A 36 3.55 -14.15 15.66
N ILE A 37 2.29 -14.11 16.10
CA ILE A 37 1.49 -12.88 16.08
C ILE A 37 2.14 -11.80 16.95
N HIS A 38 2.49 -12.13 18.20
CA HIS A 38 3.09 -11.18 19.12
C HIS A 38 4.37 -10.57 18.53
N ARG A 39 5.31 -11.41 18.08
CA ARG A 39 6.58 -10.95 17.51
C ARG A 39 6.42 -10.09 16.25
N ASN A 40 5.45 -10.39 15.39
CA ASN A 40 5.31 -9.71 14.11
C ASN A 40 4.43 -8.45 14.19
N LEU A 41 3.34 -8.46 14.95
CA LEU A 41 2.45 -7.30 15.04
C LEU A 41 2.78 -6.36 16.20
N PHE A 42 3.31 -6.89 17.31
CA PHE A 42 3.55 -6.13 18.54
C PHE A 42 5.05 -5.98 18.87
N GLY A 43 5.90 -6.90 18.39
CA GLY A 43 7.32 -7.00 18.73
C GLY A 43 8.30 -6.20 17.87
N LYS A 44 7.84 -5.17 17.14
CA LYS A 44 8.68 -4.30 16.28
C LYS A 44 9.61 -5.07 15.33
N PRO A 45 9.07 -5.81 14.33
CA PRO A 45 9.88 -6.62 13.44
C PRO A 45 10.90 -5.78 12.63
N LYS A 46 12.08 -6.37 12.37
CA LYS A 46 13.11 -5.71 11.53
C LYS A 46 12.71 -5.61 10.06
N ARG A 47 11.97 -6.61 9.54
CA ARG A 47 11.55 -6.74 8.14
C ARG A 47 10.15 -7.34 8.02
N VAL A 48 9.54 -7.22 6.85
CA VAL A 48 8.33 -7.98 6.49
C VAL A 48 8.68 -9.47 6.45
N THR A 49 7.90 -10.29 7.14
CA THR A 49 8.14 -11.74 7.28
C THR A 49 7.04 -12.54 6.59
N LYS A 50 7.23 -13.86 6.48
CA LYS A 50 6.18 -14.78 5.97
C LYS A 50 4.87 -14.63 6.74
N THR A 51 4.93 -14.48 8.06
CA THR A 51 3.74 -14.26 8.91
C THR A 51 2.96 -13.00 8.50
N HIS A 52 3.63 -11.90 8.15
CA HIS A 52 2.94 -10.71 7.64
C HIS A 52 2.22 -11.00 6.32
N ARG A 53 2.83 -11.79 5.44
CA ARG A 53 2.22 -12.16 4.15
C ARG A 53 0.99 -13.03 4.36
N GLU A 54 1.08 -14.05 5.22
CA GLU A 54 -0.04 -14.93 5.57
C GLU A 54 -1.21 -14.13 6.17
N LEU A 55 -0.91 -13.19 7.08
CA LEU A 55 -1.92 -12.30 7.66
C LEU A 55 -2.53 -11.33 6.62
N CYS A 56 -1.72 -10.82 5.68
CA CYS A 56 -2.24 -9.99 4.59
C CYS A 56 -3.16 -10.78 3.65
N ILE A 57 -2.82 -12.04 3.34
CA ILE A 57 -3.67 -12.94 2.56
C ILE A 57 -5.00 -13.17 3.29
N TYR A 58 -4.94 -13.49 4.59
CA TYR A 58 -6.12 -13.67 5.44
C TYR A 58 -7.02 -12.42 5.42
N ALA A 59 -6.42 -11.24 5.59
CA ALA A 59 -7.13 -9.96 5.65
C ALA A 59 -7.47 -9.36 4.27
N LYS A 60 -7.09 -10.03 3.17
CA LYS A 60 -7.19 -9.51 1.79
C LYS A 60 -6.54 -8.13 1.59
N ILE A 61 -5.42 -7.89 2.28
CA ILE A 61 -4.62 -6.66 2.19
C ILE A 61 -3.48 -6.86 1.18
N SER A 62 -3.34 -5.93 0.23
CA SER A 62 -2.21 -5.94 -0.71
C SER A 62 -0.89 -5.52 -0.03
N LEU A 63 0.19 -6.25 -0.32
CA LEU A 63 1.56 -5.92 0.09
C LEU A 63 2.22 -4.90 -0.86
N GLU A 64 1.61 -4.63 -2.00
CA GLU A 64 2.10 -3.67 -2.98
C GLU A 64 1.81 -2.25 -2.52
N LEU A 65 2.70 -1.32 -2.84
CA LEU A 65 2.40 0.09 -2.61
C LEU A 65 1.27 0.45 -3.56
N GLU A 66 0.12 0.80 -3.01
CA GLU A 66 -0.79 1.66 -3.75
C GLU A 66 -0.04 2.95 -4.04
N LEU A 67 0.28 3.16 -5.32
CA LEU A 67 0.79 4.45 -5.77
C LEU A 67 -0.30 5.49 -5.47
N PRO A 68 0.07 6.68 -4.98
CA PRO A 68 -0.89 7.76 -4.81
C PRO A 68 -1.63 7.97 -6.13
N ASP A 69 -2.94 8.21 -6.07
CA ASP A 69 -3.69 8.60 -7.26
C ASP A 69 -3.06 9.91 -7.79
N PRO A 70 -2.53 9.96 -9.02
CA PRO A 70 -1.91 11.16 -9.57
C PRO A 70 -2.84 12.38 -9.56
N ARG A 71 -4.17 12.16 -9.55
CA ARG A 71 -5.18 13.21 -9.42
C ARG A 71 -5.12 13.94 -8.07
N THR A 72 -4.50 13.35 -7.05
CA THR A 72 -4.30 13.97 -5.73
C THR A 72 -3.06 14.84 -5.65
N SER A 73 -2.24 14.90 -6.70
CA SER A 73 -1.06 15.75 -6.73
C SER A 73 -1.40 17.09 -7.36
N ASP A 74 -1.59 18.10 -6.51
CA ASP A 74 -1.89 19.47 -6.95
C ASP A 74 -0.84 19.98 -7.95
N VAL A 75 0.44 19.79 -7.64
CA VAL A 75 1.54 20.21 -8.53
C VAL A 75 1.44 19.57 -9.91
N LEU A 76 1.18 18.26 -10.00
CA LEU A 76 1.05 17.56 -11.27
C LEU A 76 -0.18 18.05 -12.03
N MET A 77 -1.33 18.13 -11.36
CA MET A 77 -2.59 18.49 -11.99
C MET A 77 -2.60 19.96 -12.43
N ASP A 78 -2.07 20.88 -11.63
CA ASP A 78 -1.91 22.30 -11.98
C ASP A 78 -0.96 22.47 -13.17
N SER A 79 0.15 21.72 -13.21
CA SER A 79 1.06 21.75 -14.35
C SER A 79 0.38 21.29 -15.63
N LEU A 80 -0.39 20.19 -15.55
CA LEU A 80 -1.16 19.69 -16.69
C LEU A 80 -2.23 20.71 -17.13
N ALA A 81 -2.95 21.33 -16.20
CA ALA A 81 -3.97 22.32 -16.49
C ALA A 81 -3.41 23.58 -17.16
N ASN A 82 -2.20 24.01 -16.79
CA ASN A 82 -1.54 25.18 -17.39
C ASN A 82 -0.94 24.91 -18.77
N VAL A 83 -0.46 23.69 -19.01
CA VAL A 83 0.21 23.34 -20.28
C VAL A 83 -0.78 22.84 -21.33
N TRP A 84 -1.85 22.16 -20.92
CA TRP A 84 -2.83 21.61 -21.85
C TRP A 84 -3.71 22.70 -22.46
N ASP A 85 -3.78 22.74 -23.79
CA ASP A 85 -4.60 23.71 -24.55
C ASP A 85 -6.08 23.31 -24.73
N GLY A 86 -6.50 22.20 -24.12
CA GLY A 86 -7.86 21.67 -24.23
C GLY A 86 -8.09 20.73 -25.43
N SER A 87 -7.13 20.61 -26.36
CA SER A 87 -7.25 19.72 -27.52
C SER A 87 -6.83 18.28 -27.19
N GLU A 88 -7.47 17.31 -27.85
CA GLU A 88 -7.11 15.90 -27.69
C GLU A 88 -5.73 15.58 -28.28
N GLU A 89 -5.35 16.27 -29.36
CA GLU A 89 -4.02 16.11 -29.97
C GLU A 89 -2.91 16.50 -28.99
N HIS A 90 -3.06 17.63 -28.29
CA HIS A 90 -2.08 18.04 -27.29
C HIS A 90 -2.07 17.10 -26.08
N ALA A 91 -3.24 16.62 -25.64
CA ALA A 91 -3.32 15.62 -24.57
C ALA A 91 -2.53 14.34 -24.92
N ARG A 92 -2.62 13.85 -26.17
CA ARG A 92 -1.84 12.69 -26.63
C ARG A 92 -0.34 12.95 -26.59
N ARG A 93 0.11 14.12 -27.06
CA ARG A 93 1.54 14.50 -27.03
C ARG A 93 2.08 14.60 -25.60
N LEU A 94 1.32 15.19 -24.68
CA LEU A 94 1.68 15.24 -23.26
C LEU A 94 1.77 13.83 -22.66
N ALA A 95 0.82 12.96 -22.98
CA ALA A 95 0.85 11.57 -22.53
C ALA A 95 2.09 10.82 -23.07
N GLU A 96 2.43 10.98 -24.36
CA GLU A 96 3.63 10.40 -24.96
C GLU A 96 4.91 10.85 -24.27
N LEU A 97 5.02 12.13 -23.92
CA LEU A 97 6.15 12.68 -23.18
C LEU A 97 6.28 12.06 -21.78
N LEU A 98 5.17 11.92 -21.05
CA LEU A 98 5.14 11.25 -19.74
C LEU A 98 5.55 9.77 -19.84
N PHE A 99 5.06 9.06 -20.87
CA PHE A 99 5.47 7.68 -21.10
C PHE A 99 6.94 7.56 -21.51
N ALA A 100 7.46 8.51 -22.29
CA ALA A 100 8.88 8.56 -22.64
C ALA A 100 9.76 8.77 -21.40
N HIS A 101 9.38 9.69 -20.52
CA HIS A 101 10.06 9.91 -19.25
C HIS A 101 10.11 8.62 -18.41
N ARG A 102 8.99 7.91 -18.28
CA ARG A 102 8.94 6.62 -17.57
C ARG A 102 9.89 5.58 -18.16
N ARG A 103 10.02 5.50 -19.50
CA ARG A 103 10.95 4.57 -20.16
C ARG A 103 12.41 4.94 -19.92
N ALA A 104 12.74 6.22 -19.81
CA ALA A 104 14.11 6.69 -19.60
C ALA A 104 14.61 6.52 -18.16
N CYS A 105 13.69 6.47 -17.18
CA CYS A 105 14.01 6.28 -15.76
C CYS A 105 13.96 4.82 -15.29
N MET A 106 13.63 3.88 -16.18
CA MET A 106 13.77 2.43 -15.94
C MET A 106 15.15 1.96 -16.39
#